data_AF-A0A225M8G8-F1
#
_entry.id   AF-A0A225M8G8-F1
#
_cell.length_a   1.000
_cell.length_b   1.000
_cell.length_c   1.000
_cell.angle_alpha   90.00
_cell.angle_beta   90.00
_cell.angle_gamma   90.00
#
_symmetry.space_group_name_H-M   'P 1'
#
loop_
_entity.id
_entity.type
_entity.pdbx_description
1 polymer ?
#
loop_
_entity_poly.entity_id
_entity_poly.type
_entity_poly.pdbx_seq_one_letter_code
_entity_poly.pdbx_strand_id
1 'polypeptide(L)'
;MKASTLLRKAKKYLGNGKGLGLKTRYICYAVSNAARDMGLCAYSSGCPAQRRIARRIFRHLGTNTSSYEGWLRKHHPRLCNQLDTPVGRINAQDARRRWMDALIAEFEAEGD
;
A
#
# COMPACT_ATOMS: atom_id res chain seq x y z
N MET A 1 9.06 -4.02 -16.48
CA MET A 1 7.98 -4.61 -15.66
C MET A 1 6.96 -3.53 -15.34
N LYS A 2 5.67 -3.86 -15.48
CA LYS A 2 4.55 -2.95 -15.21
C LYS A 2 4.35 -2.74 -13.71
N ALA A 3 4.04 -1.52 -13.27
CA ALA A 3 3.71 -1.23 -11.88
C ALA A 3 2.39 -1.93 -11.46
N SER A 4 1.43 -2.09 -12.37
CA SER A 4 0.20 -2.87 -12.16
C SER A 4 0.48 -4.33 -11.75
N THR A 5 1.44 -5.00 -12.39
CA THR A 5 1.86 -6.37 -12.03
C THR A 5 2.46 -6.42 -10.62
N LEU A 6 3.32 -5.46 -10.29
CA LEU A 6 3.93 -5.36 -8.96
C LEU A 6 2.87 -5.08 -7.89
N LEU A 7 1.91 -4.20 -8.16
CA LEU A 7 0.78 -3.89 -7.28
C LEU A 7 -0.13 -5.10 -7.05
N ARG A 8 -0.44 -5.88 -8.10
CA ARG A 8 -1.23 -7.13 -7.96
C ARG A 8 -0.51 -8.14 -7.05
N LYS A 9 0.81 -8.26 -7.14
CA LYS A 9 1.58 -9.11 -6.22
C LYS A 9 1.61 -8.51 -4.81
N ALA A 10 1.82 -7.20 -4.68
CA ALA A 10 1.78 -6.46 -3.41
C ALA A 10 0.45 -6.62 -2.67
N LYS A 11 -0.67 -6.67 -3.40
CA LYS A 11 -2.02 -6.88 -2.84
C LYS A 11 -2.13 -8.23 -2.10
N LYS A 12 -1.37 -9.26 -2.50
CA LYS A 12 -1.34 -10.55 -1.82
C LYS A 12 -0.70 -10.49 -0.43
N TYR A 13 0.16 -9.52 -0.16
CA TYR A 13 0.76 -9.31 1.17
C TYR A 13 -0.17 -8.55 2.13
N LEU A 14 -1.25 -7.97 1.61
CA LEU A 14 -2.34 -7.44 2.43
C LEU A 14 -3.22 -8.63 2.91
N GLY A 15 -2.75 -9.36 3.92
CA GLY A 15 -3.43 -10.54 4.46
C GLY A 15 -4.79 -10.27 5.11
N ASN A 16 -5.65 -11.29 5.13
CA ASN A 16 -6.94 -11.29 5.83
C ASN A 16 -6.74 -11.60 7.32
N GLY A 17 -6.29 -10.60 8.09
CA GLY A 17 -6.51 -10.50 9.53
C GLY A 17 -6.33 -11.75 10.40
N LYS A 18 -5.07 -12.10 10.73
CA LYS A 18 -4.67 -12.55 12.08
C LYS A 18 -3.25 -12.04 12.34
N GLY A 19 -3.08 -11.17 13.33
CA GLY A 19 -1.77 -10.56 13.65
C GLY A 19 -1.29 -9.57 12.59
N LEU A 20 -1.85 -8.35 12.58
CA LEU A 20 -1.35 -7.28 11.71
C LEU A 20 0.04 -6.81 12.19
N GLY A 21 1.11 -7.51 11.83
CA GLY A 21 2.46 -6.96 11.91
C GLY A 21 2.61 -5.75 10.99
N LEU A 22 3.59 -4.86 11.23
CA LEU A 22 3.87 -3.65 10.44
C LEU A 22 3.82 -3.92 8.91
N LYS A 23 4.25 -5.11 8.50
CA LYS A 23 4.33 -5.56 7.11
C LYS A 23 3.00 -5.64 6.36
N THR A 24 1.89 -5.80 7.08
CA THR A 24 0.53 -5.97 6.53
C THR A 24 -0.29 -4.68 6.53
N ARG A 25 0.21 -3.64 7.20
CA ARG A 25 -0.49 -2.36 7.39
C ARG A 25 -0.15 -1.35 6.28
N TYR A 26 1.07 -1.37 5.77
CA TYR A 26 1.56 -0.30 4.90
C TYR A 26 1.72 -0.74 3.43
N ILE A 27 1.02 -0.05 2.52
CA ILE A 27 1.03 -0.38 1.09
C ILE A 27 2.42 -0.21 0.47
N CYS A 28 3.18 0.84 0.83
CA CYS A 28 4.57 0.99 0.39
C CYS A 28 5.46 -0.19 0.84
N TYR A 29 5.19 -0.75 2.02
CA TYR A 29 5.91 -1.92 2.52
C TYR A 29 5.50 -3.20 1.75
N ALA A 30 4.21 -3.37 1.48
CA ALA A 30 3.70 -4.47 0.66
C ALA A 30 4.30 -4.45 -0.77
N VAL A 31 4.41 -3.27 -1.38
CA VAL A 31 5.08 -3.06 -2.67
C VAL A 31 6.57 -3.42 -2.60
N SER A 32 7.24 -3.03 -1.51
CA SER A 32 8.67 -3.34 -1.32
C SER A 32 8.93 -4.84 -1.16
N ASN A 33 8.09 -5.56 -0.40
CA ASN A 33 8.19 -7.03 -0.31
C ASN A 33 7.89 -7.71 -1.63
N ALA A 34 6.86 -7.27 -2.34
CA ALA A 34 6.54 -7.82 -3.65
C ALA A 34 7.70 -7.65 -4.63
N ALA A 35 8.39 -6.51 -4.59
CA ALA A 35 9.55 -6.26 -5.43
C ALA A 35 10.72 -7.20 -5.06
N ARG A 36 10.97 -7.41 -3.77
CA ARG A 36 11.97 -8.38 -3.27
C ARG A 36 11.66 -9.80 -3.74
N ASP A 37 10.42 -10.26 -3.56
CA ASP A 37 9.99 -11.62 -3.91
C ASP A 37 9.91 -11.83 -5.44
N MET A 38 9.97 -10.76 -6.23
CA MET A 38 10.11 -10.84 -7.69
C MET A 38 11.58 -10.74 -8.14
N GLY A 39 12.53 -10.66 -7.21
CA GLY A 39 13.96 -10.50 -7.53
C GLY A 39 14.32 -9.13 -8.12
N LEU A 40 13.47 -8.11 -7.93
CA LEU A 40 13.59 -6.82 -8.63
C LEU A 40 14.47 -5.81 -7.91
N CYS A 41 14.83 -6.06 -6.66
CA CYS A 41 15.62 -5.14 -5.84
C CYS A 41 16.64 -5.91 -5.03
N ALA A 42 17.92 -5.53 -5.19
CA ALA A 42 18.91 -5.69 -4.11
C ALA A 42 18.59 -4.67 -3.00
N TYR A 43 19.07 -4.92 -1.77
CA TYR A 43 18.70 -4.24 -0.52
C TYR A 43 18.69 -2.69 -0.53
N SER A 44 19.26 -2.03 -1.55
CA SER A 44 19.46 -0.57 -1.60
C SER A 44 19.03 0.12 -2.90
N SER A 45 18.70 -0.60 -3.97
CA SER A 45 18.42 -0.03 -5.30
C SER A 45 16.98 -0.30 -5.74
N GLY A 46 16.04 0.45 -5.16
CA GLY A 46 14.61 0.30 -5.47
C GLY A 46 14.31 0.33 -6.97
N CYS A 47 13.46 -0.58 -7.45
CA CYS A 47 13.19 -0.73 -8.88
C CYS A 47 12.39 0.46 -9.44
N PRO A 48 12.48 0.76 -10.75
CA PRO A 48 11.74 1.87 -11.36
C PRO A 48 10.22 1.84 -11.10
N ALA A 49 9.61 0.64 -11.14
CA ALA A 49 8.19 0.44 -10.85
C ALA A 49 7.85 0.79 -9.39
N GLN A 50 8.65 0.33 -8.43
CA GLN A 50 8.48 0.66 -7.00
C GLN A 50 8.57 2.17 -6.77
N ARG A 51 9.53 2.87 -7.41
CA ARG A 51 9.65 4.34 -7.30
C ARG A 51 8.47 5.08 -7.91
N ARG A 52 7.89 4.58 -9.02
CA ARG A 52 6.68 5.17 -9.63
C ARG A 52 5.47 5.00 -8.71
N ILE A 53 5.28 3.79 -8.17
CA ILE A 53 4.20 3.49 -7.22
C ILE A 53 4.34 4.34 -5.96
N ALA A 54 5.54 4.40 -5.37
CA ALA A 54 5.78 5.20 -4.16
C ALA A 54 5.46 6.69 -4.39
N ARG A 55 5.93 7.27 -5.51
CA ARG A 55 5.59 8.66 -5.87
C ARG A 55 4.09 8.88 -6.02
N ARG A 56 3.37 7.93 -6.64
CA ARG A 56 1.92 8.01 -6.80
C ARG A 56 1.20 7.95 -5.46
N ILE A 57 1.62 7.05 -4.57
CA ILE A 57 1.11 6.94 -3.20
C ILE A 57 1.32 8.25 -2.43
N PHE A 58 2.54 8.81 -2.44
CA PHE A 58 2.82 10.07 -1.75
C PHE A 58 2.00 11.24 -2.31
N ARG A 59 1.76 11.28 -3.63
CA ARG A 59 0.89 12.27 -4.26
C ARG A 59 -0.56 12.15 -3.76
N HIS A 60 -1.12 10.93 -3.71
CA HIS A 60 -2.48 10.68 -3.22
C HIS A 60 -2.65 11.00 -1.74
N LEU A 61 -1.65 10.69 -0.91
CA LEU A 61 -1.69 10.96 0.53
C LEU A 61 -1.32 12.42 0.89
N GLY A 62 -1.02 13.28 -0.08
CA GLY A 62 -0.81 14.72 0.11
C GLY A 62 0.29 15.11 1.11
N THR A 63 1.13 14.16 1.54
CA THR A 63 2.10 14.34 2.64
C THR A 63 3.22 13.29 2.54
N ASN A 64 4.32 13.53 3.26
CA ASN A 64 5.38 12.54 3.53
C ASN A 64 4.89 11.30 4.34
N THR A 65 3.58 11.08 4.52
CA THR A 65 3.10 9.84 5.12
C THR A 65 3.14 8.73 4.10
N SER A 66 3.96 7.71 4.35
CA SER A 66 4.06 6.48 3.53
C SER A 66 2.93 5.47 3.81
N SER A 67 1.86 5.90 4.49
CA SER A 67 0.83 5.02 5.03
C SER A 67 -0.57 5.64 5.04
N TYR A 68 -1.56 4.80 4.72
CA TYR A 68 -2.98 5.14 4.78
C TYR A 68 -3.41 5.54 6.21
N GLU A 69 -2.84 4.90 7.23
CA GLU A 69 -3.11 5.16 8.64
C GLU A 69 -2.49 6.47 9.11
N GLY A 70 -1.30 6.82 8.61
CA GLY A 70 -0.71 8.13 8.86
C GLY A 70 -1.59 9.24 8.28
N TRP A 71 -2.12 9.02 7.08
CA TRP A 71 -3.07 9.93 6.46
C TRP A 71 -4.39 10.01 7.23
N LEU A 72 -4.99 8.87 7.61
CA LEU A 72 -6.20 8.83 8.44
C LEU A 72 -6.00 9.50 9.79
N ARG A 73 -4.86 9.31 10.45
CA ARG A 73 -4.53 10.00 11.72
C ARG A 73 -4.51 11.52 11.54
N LYS A 74 -3.94 11.99 10.44
CA LYS A 74 -3.78 13.41 10.17
C LYS A 74 -5.11 14.07 9.77
N HIS A 75 -5.87 13.43 8.89
CA HIS A 75 -7.06 14.04 8.27
C HIS A 75 -8.39 13.60 8.92
N HIS A 76 -8.41 12.43 9.55
CA HIS A 76 -9.61 11.84 10.15
C HIS A 76 -9.30 11.21 11.53
N PRO A 77 -8.82 11.99 12.52
CA PRO A 77 -8.35 11.46 13.81
C PRO A 77 -9.44 10.67 14.56
N ARG A 78 -10.71 11.02 14.40
CA ARG A 78 -11.85 10.28 14.97
C ARG A 78 -11.97 8.84 14.46
N LEU A 79 -11.59 8.60 13.20
CA LEU A 79 -11.55 7.26 12.62
C LEU A 79 -10.34 6.46 13.12
N CYS A 80 -9.28 7.13 13.59
CA CYS A 80 -8.10 6.45 14.09
C CYS A 80 -8.37 5.63 15.35
N ASN A 81 -9.21 6.12 16.26
CA ASN A 81 -9.60 5.38 17.46
C ASN A 81 -10.36 4.09 17.13
N GLN A 82 -11.00 4.04 15.96
CA GLN A 82 -11.70 2.84 15.49
C GLN A 82 -10.71 1.82 14.91
N LEU A 83 -9.54 2.23 14.40
CA LEU A 83 -8.55 1.35 13.76
C LEU A 83 -7.97 0.30 14.70
N ASP A 84 -7.99 0.51 16.02
CA ASP A 84 -7.46 -0.45 16.99
C ASP A 84 -8.48 -1.54 17.38
N THR A 85 -9.76 -1.31 17.09
CA THR A 85 -10.82 -2.32 17.26
C THR A 85 -10.71 -3.43 16.22
N PRO A 86 -11.19 -4.66 16.50
CA PRO A 86 -11.22 -5.74 15.50
C PRO A 86 -11.96 -5.34 14.21
N VAL A 87 -13.09 -4.66 14.34
CA VAL A 87 -13.91 -4.20 13.20
C VAL A 87 -13.18 -3.11 12.40
N GLY A 88 -12.59 -2.11 13.06
CA GLY A 88 -11.85 -1.07 12.34
C GLY A 88 -10.57 -1.59 11.69
N ARG A 89 -9.93 -2.63 12.24
CA ARG A 89 -8.82 -3.33 11.56
C ARG A 89 -9.26 -3.99 10.25
N ILE A 90 -10.43 -4.61 10.24
CA ILE A 90 -11.03 -5.21 9.03
C ILE A 90 -11.37 -4.11 8.02
N ASN A 91 -12.10 -3.08 8.44
CA ASN A 91 -12.49 -1.97 7.56
C ASN A 91 -11.27 -1.25 6.94
N ALA A 92 -10.21 -1.05 7.73
CA ALA A 92 -8.97 -0.47 7.23
C ALA A 92 -8.29 -1.36 6.20
N GLN A 93 -8.34 -2.68 6.40
CA GLN A 93 -7.78 -3.63 5.45
C GLN A 93 -8.55 -3.61 4.12
N ASP A 94 -9.87 -3.57 4.18
CA ASP A 94 -10.71 -3.45 2.99
C ASP A 94 -10.48 -2.14 2.26
N ALA A 95 -10.34 -1.04 3.00
CA ALA A 95 -9.98 0.26 2.43
C ALA A 95 -8.61 0.22 1.73
N ARG A 96 -7.58 -0.38 2.34
CA ARG A 96 -6.26 -0.57 1.71
C ARG A 96 -6.37 -1.37 0.42
N ARG A 97 -7.14 -2.47 0.43
CA ARG A 97 -7.34 -3.32 -0.76
C ARG A 97 -8.04 -2.57 -1.89
N ARG A 98 -9.12 -1.84 -1.59
CA ARG A 98 -9.83 -1.00 -2.56
C ARG A 98 -8.95 0.10 -3.13
N TRP A 99 -8.13 0.73 -2.29
CA TRP A 99 -7.19 1.74 -2.75
C TRP A 99 -6.10 1.15 -3.65
N MET A 100 -5.61 -0.06 -3.35
CA MET A 100 -4.71 -0.78 -4.26
C MET A 100 -5.39 -1.11 -5.60
N ASP A 101 -6.67 -1.47 -5.61
CA ASP A 101 -7.41 -1.71 -6.85
C ASP A 101 -7.54 -0.44 -7.70
N ALA A 102 -7.82 0.70 -7.07
CA ALA A 102 -7.84 2.00 -7.74
C ALA A 102 -6.45 2.34 -8.34
N LEU A 103 -5.36 2.13 -7.58
CA LEU A 103 -4.01 2.35 -8.08
C LEU A 103 -3.67 1.44 -9.26
N ILE A 104 -4.06 0.15 -9.22
CA ILE A 104 -3.86 -0.77 -10.34
C ILE A 104 -4.58 -0.26 -11.59
N ALA A 105 -5.85 0.13 -11.46
CA ALA A 105 -6.65 0.65 -12.56
C ALA A 105 -6.07 1.95 -13.15
N GLU A 106 -5.61 2.87 -12.29
CA GLU A 106 -4.94 4.11 -12.73
C GLU A 106 -3.69 3.82 -13.58
N PHE A 107 -2.82 2.93 -13.10
CA PHE A 107 -1.63 2.54 -13.86
C PHE A 107 -2.02 1.87 -15.19
N GLU A 108 -2.95 0.92 -15.18
CA GLU A 108 -3.40 0.25 -16.41
C GLU A 108 -4.00 1.24 -17.44
N ALA A 109 -4.73 2.25 -16.98
CA ALA A 109 -5.29 3.30 -17.85
C ALA A 109 -4.22 4.24 -18.44
N GLU A 110 -3.11 4.46 -17.74
CA GLU A 110 -1.98 5.30 -18.20
C GLU A 110 -1.03 4.55 -19.17
N GLY A 111 -1.37 3.32 -19.56
CA GLY A 111 -0.55 2.51 -20.46
C GLY A 111 0.66 1.86 -19.77
N ASP A 112 0.56 1.66 -18.45
CA ASP A 112 1.58 0.98 -17.65
C ASP A 112 1.89 -0.45 -18.12
#